data_AF-A0A1S7RM40-F1
#
_entry.id   AF-A0A1S7RM40-F1
#
_cell.length_a   1.000
_cell.length_b   1.000
_cell.length_c   1.000
_cell.angle_alpha   90.00
_cell.angle_beta   90.00
_cell.angle_gamma   90.00
#
_symmetry.space_group_name_H-M   'P 1'
#
loop_
_entity.id
_entity.type
_entity.pdbx_description
1 polymer ?
#
loop_
_entity_poly.entity_id
_entity_poly.type
_entity_poly.pdbx_seq_one_letter_code
_entity_poly.pdbx_strand_id
1 'polypeptide(L)'
;MFLADKGYDGNFLREELLTHGIRPVIPPKANRKNPPACVFRAYKNRNHIERMFNRLKQFRRVATRYDKTRTSFEAFLSLAAAKIWLPHFTERL
;
A
#
# COMPACT_ATOMS: atom_id res chain seq x y z
N MET A 1 -10.55 -4.25 7.15
CA MET A 1 -9.42 -5.21 7.00
C MET A 1 -8.22 -4.43 6.51
N PHE A 2 -7.01 -4.71 7.03
CA PHE A 2 -5.77 -4.01 6.68
C PHE A 2 -4.82 -4.96 5.94
N LEU A 3 -4.33 -4.55 4.77
CA LEU A 3 -3.39 -5.30 3.94
C LEU A 3 -2.00 -4.67 4.07
N ALA A 4 -1.01 -5.42 4.52
CA ALA A 4 0.35 -4.90 4.63
C ALA A 4 1.42 -5.94 4.33
N ASP A 5 2.63 -5.45 4.11
CA ASP A 5 3.80 -6.29 3.90
C ASP A 5 4.23 -7.03 5.15
N LYS A 6 4.90 -8.16 4.94
CA LYS A 6 5.59 -8.94 5.98
C LYS A 6 6.52 -8.08 6.85
N GLY A 7 7.08 -6.99 6.31
CA GLY A 7 7.85 -6.00 7.07
C GLY A 7 7.08 -5.37 8.24
N TYR A 8 5.76 -5.20 8.09
CA TYR A 8 4.85 -4.66 9.10
C TYR A 8 4.37 -5.70 10.13
N ASP A 9 4.94 -6.91 10.12
CA ASP A 9 4.63 -7.92 11.13
C ASP A 9 5.21 -7.52 12.49
N GLY A 10 4.43 -6.77 13.27
CA GLY A 10 4.69 -6.35 14.64
C GLY A 10 3.47 -6.56 15.54
N ASN A 11 3.70 -6.92 16.80
CA ASN A 11 2.62 -7.20 17.76
C ASN A 11 1.78 -5.96 18.03
N PHE A 12 2.46 -4.85 18.38
CA PHE A 12 1.86 -3.54 18.58
C PHE A 12 0.89 -3.16 17.45
N LEU A 13 1.33 -3.23 16.19
CA LEU A 13 0.47 -2.87 15.06
C LEU A 13 -0.74 -3.80 14.92
N ARG A 14 -0.57 -5.11 15.14
CA ARG A 14 -1.68 -6.07 15.08
C ARG A 14 -2.69 -5.82 16.20
N GLU A 15 -2.21 -5.58 17.41
CA GLU A 15 -3.03 -5.29 18.59
C GLU A 15 -3.82 -3.98 18.41
N GLU A 16 -3.17 -2.93 17.92
CA GLU A 16 -3.81 -1.66 17.58
C GLU A 16 -4.89 -1.84 16.50
N LEU A 17 -4.58 -2.54 15.41
CA LEU A 17 -5.55 -2.84 14.36
C LEU A 17 -6.76 -3.62 14.89
N LEU A 18 -6.53 -4.63 15.74
CA LEU A 18 -7.60 -5.40 16.36
C LEU A 18 -8.42 -4.56 17.33
N THR A 19 -7.80 -3.65 18.08
CA THR A 19 -8.48 -2.71 18.99
C THR A 19 -9.43 -1.80 18.22
N HIS A 20 -9.07 -1.39 17.00
CA HIS A 20 -9.93 -0.63 16.10
C HIS A 20 -10.91 -1.49 15.29
N GLY A 21 -11.03 -2.80 15.57
CA GLY A 21 -11.91 -3.71 14.82
C GLY A 21 -11.43 -4.02 13.39
N ILE A 22 -10.18 -3.68 13.07
CA ILE A 22 -9.60 -3.87 11.75
C ILE A 22 -8.84 -5.19 11.71
N ARG A 23 -9.35 -6.17 10.94
CA ARG A 23 -8.64 -7.46 10.76
C ARG A 23 -7.27 -7.26 10.07
N PRO A 24 -6.14 -7.63 10.70
CA PRO A 24 -4.82 -7.54 10.08
C PRO A 24 -4.58 -8.72 9.12
N VAL A 25 -4.32 -8.42 7.85
CA VAL A 25 -3.89 -9.38 6.83
C VAL A 25 -2.46 -9.05 6.44
N ILE A 26 -1.57 -9.45 7.34
CA ILE A 26 -0.13 -9.25 7.27
C ILE A 26 0.50 -10.64 7.33
N PRO A 27 1.29 -11.07 6.34
CA PRO A 27 2.02 -12.34 6.41
C PRO A 27 3.00 -12.33 7.59
N PRO A 28 3.08 -13.41 8.37
CA PRO A 28 4.05 -13.49 9.47
C PRO A 28 5.49 -13.51 8.94
N LYS A 29 6.43 -12.96 9.71
CA LYS A 29 7.86 -13.09 9.42
C LYS A 29 8.30 -14.56 9.50
N ALA A 30 9.26 -14.97 8.67
CA ALA A 30 9.69 -16.38 8.59
C ALA A 30 10.40 -16.84 9.88
N ASN A 31 11.04 -15.93 10.60
CA ASN A 31 11.73 -16.18 11.86
C ASN A 31 10.82 -16.10 13.10
N ARG A 32 9.50 -15.98 12.91
CA ARG A 32 8.56 -15.81 14.01
C ARG A 32 8.20 -17.16 14.61
N LYS A 33 8.48 -17.34 15.91
CA LYS A 33 8.20 -18.59 16.65
C LYS A 33 6.70 -18.95 16.66
N ASN A 34 5.85 -17.96 16.93
CA ASN A 34 4.40 -18.12 16.97
C ASN A 34 3.75 -17.23 15.88
N PRO A 35 3.63 -17.73 14.64
CA PRO A 35 3.05 -16.97 13.54
C PRO A 35 1.53 -16.85 13.71
N PRO A 36 0.96 -15.62 13.72
CA PRO A 36 -0.47 -15.43 13.72
C PRO A 36 -1.11 -15.91 12.40
N ALA A 37 -2.35 -16.39 12.48
CA ALA A 37 -3.10 -16.79 11.30
C ALA A 37 -3.28 -15.60 10.35
N CYS A 38 -2.99 -15.82 9.07
CA CYS A 38 -3.16 -14.82 8.02
C CYS A 38 -4.06 -15.36 6.90
N VAL A 39 -5.02 -14.54 6.46
CA VAL A 39 -5.93 -14.90 5.37
C VAL A 39 -5.26 -14.65 4.03
N PHE A 40 -4.48 -15.61 3.55
CA PHE A 40 -3.71 -15.48 2.30
C PHE A 40 -4.57 -15.21 1.07
N ARG A 41 -5.83 -15.70 1.04
CA ARG A 41 -6.77 -15.38 -0.05
C ARG A 41 -7.00 -13.88 -0.16
N ALA A 42 -7.17 -13.20 0.97
CA ALA A 42 -7.39 -11.76 1.00
C ALA A 42 -6.08 -10.99 0.76
N TYR A 43 -4.93 -11.55 1.17
CA TYR A 43 -3.60 -10.99 0.88
C TYR A 43 -3.32 -10.86 -0.63
N LYS A 44 -3.89 -11.72 -1.48
CA LYS A 44 -3.78 -11.62 -2.96
C LYS A 44 -4.23 -10.26 -3.51
N ASN A 45 -5.15 -9.57 -2.84
CA ASN A 45 -5.63 -8.24 -3.25
C ASN A 45 -4.53 -7.17 -3.18
N ARG A 46 -3.41 -7.43 -2.49
CA ARG A 46 -2.24 -6.56 -2.50
C ARG A 46 -1.67 -6.33 -3.91
N ASN A 47 -1.84 -7.27 -4.83
CA ASN A 47 -1.43 -7.09 -6.23
C ASN A 47 -2.03 -5.82 -6.85
N HIS A 48 -3.25 -5.41 -6.44
CA HIS A 48 -3.85 -4.18 -6.94
C HIS A 48 -3.08 -2.94 -6.46
N ILE A 49 -2.66 -2.94 -5.20
CA ILE A 49 -1.84 -1.88 -4.60
C ILE A 49 -0.46 -1.83 -5.27
N GLU A 50 0.16 -2.99 -5.50
CA GLU A 50 1.47 -3.07 -6.18
C GLU A 50 1.41 -2.58 -7.63
N ARG A 51 0.37 -2.95 -8.38
CA ARG A 51 0.14 -2.45 -9.74
C ARG A 51 -0.09 -0.94 -9.75
N MET A 52 -0.78 -0.39 -8.75
CA MET A 52 -0.95 1.06 -8.60
C MET A 52 0.39 1.76 -8.39
N PHE A 53 1.22 1.28 -7.46
CA PHE A 53 2.55 1.84 -7.25
C PHE A 53 3.45 1.69 -8.48
N ASN A 54 3.34 0.58 -9.22
CA ASN A 54 4.08 0.40 -10.46
C ASN A 54 3.70 1.46 -11.51
N ARG A 55 2.40 1.76 -11.66
CA ARG A 55 1.92 2.86 -12.53
C ARG A 55 2.44 4.22 -12.08
N LEU A 56 2.42 4.51 -10.77
CA LEU A 56 3.00 5.74 -10.23
C LEU A 56 4.50 5.86 -10.53
N LYS A 57 5.24 4.74 -10.50
CA LYS A 57 6.66 4.70 -10.84
C LYS A 57 6.97 4.82 -12.33
N GLN A 58 5.98 4.76 -13.22
CA GLN A 58 6.20 5.10 -14.65
C GLN A 58 6.56 6.59 -14.80
N PHE A 59 6.12 7.43 -13.88
CA PHE A 59 6.53 8.83 -13.82
C PHE A 59 7.93 8.92 -13.21
N ARG A 60 8.96 9.11 -14.05
CA ARG A 60 10.37 9.14 -13.62
C ARG A 60 10.60 10.06 -12.42
N ARG A 61 10.01 11.26 -12.42
CA ARG A 61 10.11 12.24 -11.31
C ARG A 61 9.66 11.67 -9.96
N VAL A 62 8.58 10.89 -9.96
CA VAL A 62 8.04 10.22 -8.76
C VAL A 62 8.93 9.05 -8.37
N ALA A 63 9.34 8.21 -9.33
CA ALA A 63 10.13 7.02 -9.07
C ALA A 63 11.51 7.31 -8.46
N THR A 64 12.20 8.33 -8.96
CA THR A 64 13.54 8.71 -8.49
C THR A 64 13.50 9.71 -7.34
N ARG A 65 12.32 10.23 -6.99
CA ARG A 65 12.15 11.29 -5.99
C ARG A 65 13.05 12.50 -6.27
N TYR A 66 13.02 13.00 -7.51
CA TYR A 66 13.90 14.10 -7.95
C TYR A 66 13.65 15.42 -7.21
N ASP A 67 12.44 15.63 -6.72
CA ASP A 67 12.05 16.86 -6.03
C ASP A 67 12.77 16.98 -4.68
N LYS A 68 13.49 18.11 -4.49
CA LYS A 68 14.26 18.38 -3.27
C LYS A 68 13.37 18.66 -2.06
N THR A 69 12.20 19.25 -2.28
CA THR A 69 11.26 19.61 -1.21
C THR A 69 10.15 18.59 -1.11
N ARG A 70 9.71 18.31 0.12
CA ARG A 70 8.55 17.45 0.39
C ARG A 70 7.31 17.94 -0.36
N THR A 71 7.08 19.25 -0.36
CA THR A 71 5.92 19.88 -1.01
C THR A 71 5.91 19.67 -2.51
N SER A 72 7.05 19.84 -3.20
CA SER A 72 7.12 19.61 -4.65
C SER A 72 6.90 18.14 -4.98
N PHE A 73 7.53 17.23 -4.23
CA PHE A 73 7.33 15.79 -4.41
C PHE A 73 5.85 15.39 -4.22
N GLU A 74 5.22 15.89 -3.17
CA GLU A 74 3.81 15.62 -2.85
C GLU A 74 2.87 16.17 -3.93
N ALA A 75 3.12 17.38 -4.44
CA ALA A 75 2.34 17.95 -5.53
C ALA A 75 2.42 17.11 -6.81
N PHE A 76 3.62 16.69 -7.21
CA PHE A 76 3.80 15.82 -8.38
C PHE A 76 3.24 14.41 -8.18
N LEU A 77 3.33 13.87 -6.96
CA LEU A 77 2.72 12.58 -6.62
C LEU A 77 1.20 12.65 -6.76
N SER A 78 0.57 13.69 -6.21
CA SER A 78 -0.88 13.94 -6.33
C SER A 78 -1.30 14.13 -7.78
N LEU A 79 -0.53 14.88 -8.57
CA LEU A 79 -0.80 15.07 -10.00
C LEU A 79 -0.71 13.75 -10.79
N ALA A 80 0.31 12.92 -10.53
CA ALA A 80 0.46 11.62 -11.15
C ALA A 80 -0.68 10.67 -10.77
N ALA A 81 -1.10 10.66 -9.50
CA ALA A 81 -2.23 9.88 -9.03
C ALA A 81 -3.54 10.32 -9.70
N ALA A 82 -3.80 11.62 -9.78
CA ALA A 82 -4.97 12.17 -10.47
C ALA A 82 -5.00 11.76 -11.95
N LYS A 83 -3.86 11.83 -12.65
CA LYS A 83 -3.74 11.42 -14.05
C LYS A 83 -4.01 9.92 -14.25
N ILE A 84 -3.56 9.05 -13.33
CA ILE A 84 -3.85 7.62 -13.38
C ILE A 84 -5.35 7.35 -13.13
N TRP A 85 -5.98 8.13 -12.26
CA TRP A 85 -7.36 7.95 -11.85
C TRP A 85 -8.37 8.47 -12.88
N LEU A 86 -8.06 9.57 -13.58
CA LEU A 86 -8.99 10.26 -14.47
C LEU A 86 -9.66 9.37 -15.53
N PRO A 87 -8.95 8.47 -16.25
CA PRO A 87 -9.59 7.56 -17.21
C PRO A 87 -10.62 6.62 -16.59
N HIS A 88 -10.35 6.15 -15.36
CA HIS A 88 -11.25 5.26 -14.63
C HIS A 88 -12.52 5.98 -14.14
N PHE A 89 -12.45 7.30 -13.98
CA PHE A 89 -13.62 8.12 -13.67
C PHE A 89 -14.49 8.34 -14.92
N THR A 90 -13.87 8.64 -16.06
CA THR A 90 -14.60 8.91 -17.31
C THR A 90 -15.25 7.66 -17.91
N GLU A 91 -14.66 6.47 -17.71
CA GLU A 91 -15.23 5.18 -18.16
C GLU A 91 -16.43 4.69 -17.31
N ARG A 92 -16.79 5.42 -16.25
CA ARG A 92 -17.90 5.10 -15.34
C ARG A 92 -19.13 5.98 -15.51
N LEU A 93 -19.08 6.94 -16.44
CA LEU A 93 -20.21 7.75 -16.90
C LEU A 93 -20.77 7.15 -18.19
#